data_AF-A0A4S4AB78-F1
#
_entry.id   AF-A0A4S4AB78-F1
#
_cell.length_a   1.000
_cell.length_b   1.000
_cell.length_c   1.000
_cell.angle_alpha   90.00
_cell.angle_beta   90.00
_cell.angle_gamma   90.00
#
_symmetry.space_group_name_H-M   'P 1'
#
loop_
_entity.id
_entity.type
_entity.pdbx_description
1 polymer ?
#
loop_
_entity_poly.entity_id
_entity_poly.type
_entity_poly.pdbx_seq_one_letter_code
_entity_poly.pdbx_strand_id
1 'polypeptide(L)'
;MSGAHPPLTCKEVKAALKRLGFHPRPQKGTSHEQWVKYDRDRLVGKVTVDCPKQPFSHTLVASMAKQAGVSKASFYKAAKS
;
A
#
# COMPACT_ATOMS: atom_id res chain seq x y z
N MET A 1 1.74 21.12 -3.89
CA MET A 1 2.80 20.36 -4.58
C MET A 1 2.15 19.33 -5.50
N SER A 2 1.76 19.75 -6.70
CA SER A 2 1.09 18.93 -7.71
C SER A 2 2.13 18.35 -8.69
N GLY A 3 2.97 17.43 -8.21
CA GLY A 3 3.70 16.54 -9.09
C GLY A 3 2.74 15.45 -9.54
N ALA A 4 2.40 15.40 -10.82
CA ALA A 4 1.57 14.34 -11.40
C ALA A 4 2.34 13.01 -11.38
N HIS A 5 2.44 12.37 -10.22
CA HIS A 5 2.91 11.00 -10.15
C HIS A 5 1.93 10.13 -10.94
N PRO A 6 2.38 9.23 -11.84
CA PRO A 6 1.46 8.32 -12.51
C PRO A 6 0.72 7.45 -11.49
N PRO A 7 -0.52 7.02 -11.81
CA PRO A 7 -1.28 6.16 -10.92
C PRO A 7 -0.55 4.82 -10.72
N LEU A 8 -0.57 4.30 -9.48
CA LEU A 8 0.15 3.07 -9.14
C LEU A 8 -0.68 1.84 -9.51
N THR A 9 -0.01 0.80 -10.00
CA THR A 9 -0.60 -0.52 -10.22
C THR A 9 -0.66 -1.33 -8.93
N CYS A 10 -1.44 -2.44 -8.93
CA CYS A 10 -1.44 -3.34 -7.77
C CYS A 10 -0.06 -3.92 -7.49
N LYS A 11 0.72 -4.23 -8.53
CA LYS A 11 2.08 -4.77 -8.40
C LYS A 11 3.02 -3.79 -7.68
N GLU A 12 2.98 -2.51 -8.04
CA GLU A 12 3.82 -1.46 -7.45
C GLU A 12 3.42 -1.18 -5.99
N VAL A 13 2.13 -1.14 -5.68
CA VAL A 13 1.63 -0.98 -4.31
C VAL A 13 2.10 -2.15 -3.43
N LYS A 14 1.95 -3.39 -3.89
CA LYS A 14 2.45 -4.57 -3.16
C LYS A 14 3.96 -4.51 -2.95
N ALA A 15 4.72 -4.08 -3.97
CA ALA A 15 6.16 -3.91 -3.84
C ALA A 15 6.53 -2.85 -2.79
N ALA A 16 5.84 -1.70 -2.79
CA ALA A 16 6.00 -0.67 -1.77
C ALA A 16 5.73 -1.22 -0.36
N LEU A 17 4.61 -1.94 -0.18
CA LEU A 17 4.23 -2.52 1.10
C LEU A 17 5.26 -3.52 1.61
N LYS A 18 5.77 -4.41 0.76
CA LYS A 18 6.87 -5.32 1.12
C LYS A 18 8.11 -4.56 1.60
N ARG A 19 8.53 -3.51 0.86
CA ARG A 19 9.69 -2.68 1.23
C ARG A 19 9.48 -1.91 2.53
N LEU A 20 8.23 -1.55 2.85
CA LEU A 20 7.86 -0.92 4.11
C LEU A 20 7.74 -1.91 5.28
N GLY A 21 7.95 -3.20 5.05
CA GLY A 21 7.88 -4.27 6.05
C GLY A 21 6.47 -4.79 6.31
N PHE A 22 5.53 -4.60 5.37
CA PHE A 22 4.22 -5.23 5.43
C PHE A 22 4.27 -6.61 4.78
N HIS A 23 3.47 -7.52 5.32
CA HIS A 23 3.29 -8.88 4.83
C HIS A 23 1.83 -9.11 4.44
N PRO A 24 1.57 -9.85 3.34
CA PRO A 24 0.22 -10.19 2.96
C PRO A 24 -0.37 -11.17 3.98
N ARG A 25 -1.63 -10.95 4.37
CA ARG A 25 -2.42 -11.94 5.11
C ARG A 25 -3.04 -12.95 4.15
N PRO A 26 -3.27 -14.20 4.61
CA PRO A 26 -4.07 -15.17 3.87
C PRO A 26 -5.45 -14.59 3.52
N GLN A 27 -5.84 -14.68 2.25
CA GLN A 27 -7.11 -14.16 1.76
C GLN A 27 -8.13 -15.30 1.67
N LYS A 28 -9.39 -15.02 2.03
CA LYS A 28 -10.53 -15.91 1.77
C LYS A 28 -11.39 -15.29 0.66
N GLY A 29 -11.11 -15.65 -0.59
CA GLY A 29 -12.02 -15.48 -1.74
C GLY A 29 -12.36 -14.05 -2.22
N THR A 30 -11.85 -12.98 -1.60
CA THR A 30 -12.14 -11.60 -2.03
C THR A 30 -10.94 -10.95 -2.72
N SER A 31 -11.22 -10.03 -3.65
CA SER A 31 -10.21 -9.23 -4.36
C SER A 31 -9.51 -8.17 -3.49
N HIS A 32 -9.92 -8.05 -2.22
CA HIS A 32 -9.31 -7.15 -1.25
C HIS A 32 -8.18 -7.85 -0.51
N GLU A 33 -6.94 -7.48 -0.84
CA GLU A 33 -5.78 -7.97 -0.14
C GLU A 33 -5.57 -7.20 1.16
N GLN A 34 -5.32 -7.93 2.24
CA GLN A 34 -4.97 -7.34 3.53
C GLN A 34 -3.47 -7.48 3.75
N TRP A 35 -2.82 -6.37 4.03
CA TRP A 35 -1.39 -6.29 4.30
C TRP A 35 -1.18 -5.79 5.71
N VAL A 36 -0.34 -6.45 6.50
CA VAL A 36 -0.13 -6.15 7.91
C VAL A 36 1.34 -5.99 8.23
N LYS A 37 1.64 -5.10 9.18
CA LYS A 37 2.99 -4.93 9.74
C LYS A 37 2.93 -5.15 11.24
N TYR A 38 3.87 -5.94 11.74
CA TYR A 38 4.02 -6.24 13.16
C TYR A 38 5.30 -5.61 13.71
N ASP A 39 5.26 -5.14 14.95
CA ASP A 39 6.41 -4.75 15.76
C ASP A 39 6.31 -5.48 17.10
N ARG A 40 7.30 -6.34 17.41
CA ARG A 40 7.30 -7.21 18.60
C ARG A 40 5.92 -7.87 18.85
N ASP A 41 5.41 -8.54 17.82
CA ASP A 41 4.09 -9.21 17.78
C ASP A 41 2.84 -8.31 17.88
N ARG A 42 3.01 -7.00 18.03
CA ARG A 42 1.91 -6.04 17.99
C ARG A 42 1.63 -5.60 16.57
N LEU A 43 0.36 -5.66 16.15
CA LEU A 43 -0.08 -5.10 14.87
C LEU A 43 0.09 -3.57 14.90
N VAL A 44 1.02 -3.03 14.11
CA VAL A 44 1.31 -1.59 14.02
C VAL A 44 0.75 -0.94 12.76
N GLY A 45 0.39 -1.75 11.75
CA GLY A 45 -0.18 -1.23 10.52
C GLY A 45 -1.01 -2.29 9.80
N LYS A 46 -2.09 -1.83 9.16
CA LYS A 46 -2.95 -2.64 8.30
C LYS A 46 -3.36 -1.82 7.08
N VAL A 47 -3.04 -2.32 5.89
CA VAL A 47 -3.37 -1.70 4.61
C VAL A 47 -4.27 -2.63 3.83
N THR A 48 -5.36 -2.09 3.27
CA THR A 48 -6.21 -2.82 2.32
C THR A 48 -5.86 -2.41 0.89
N VAL A 49 -5.54 -3.39 0.06
CA VAL A 49 -5.23 -3.19 -1.37
C VAL A 49 -6.33 -3.83 -2.20
N ASP A 50 -7.06 -3.03 -2.95
CA ASP A 50 -8.15 -3.47 -3.81
C ASP A 50 -7.66 -3.55 -5.27
N CYS A 51 -7.04 -4.67 -5.65
CA CYS A 51 -6.41 -4.79 -6.97
C CYS A 51 -7.34 -4.47 -8.16
N PRO A 52 -8.64 -4.83 -8.18
CA PRO A 52 -9.56 -4.45 -9.25
C PRO A 52 -9.70 -2.95 -9.50
N LYS A 53 -9.42 -2.10 -8.49
CA LYS A 53 -9.43 -0.63 -8.63
C LYS A 53 -8.15 -0.07 -9.23
N GLN A 54 -7.22 -0.90 -9.67
CA GLN A 54 -6.04 -0.44 -10.39
C GLN A 54 -6.45 0.10 -11.78
N PRO A 55 -5.73 1.09 -12.32
CA PRO A 55 -4.63 1.83 -11.69
C PRO A 55 -5.15 2.80 -10.60
N PHE A 56 -4.48 2.84 -9.46
CA PHE A 56 -4.96 3.55 -8.29
C PHE A 56 -4.85 5.06 -8.44
N SER A 57 -5.94 5.76 -8.14
CA SER A 57 -5.96 7.22 -8.06
C SER A 57 -5.06 7.73 -6.93
N HIS A 58 -4.65 9.00 -7.01
CA HIS A 58 -3.76 9.60 -6.03
C HIS A 58 -4.40 9.67 -4.64
N THR A 59 -5.74 9.76 -4.58
CA THR A 59 -6.50 9.75 -3.33
C THR A 59 -6.47 8.38 -2.69
N LEU A 60 -6.57 7.31 -3.48
CA LEU A 60 -6.49 5.93 -2.99
C LEU A 60 -5.06 5.60 -2.53
N VAL A 61 -4.03 6.03 -3.27
CA VAL A 61 -2.63 5.92 -2.83
C VAL A 61 -2.38 6.72 -1.56
N ALA A 62 -2.93 7.92 -1.42
CA ALA A 62 -2.83 8.71 -0.19
C ALA A 62 -3.50 8.00 1.00
N SER A 63 -4.66 7.37 0.77
CA SER A 63 -5.35 6.56 1.79
C SER A 63 -4.50 5.36 2.22
N MET A 64 -3.92 4.62 1.27
CA MET A 64 -3.01 3.49 1.57
C MET A 64 -1.74 3.94 2.29
N ALA A 65 -1.14 5.06 1.88
CA ALA A 65 0.03 5.63 2.55
C ALA A 65 -0.28 6.02 4.00
N LYS A 66 -1.45 6.62 4.24
CA LYS A 66 -1.94 6.96 5.60
C LYS A 66 -2.14 5.71 6.45
N GLN A 67 -2.75 4.66 5.89
CA GLN A 67 -2.88 3.35 6.57
C GLN A 67 -1.52 2.71 6.88
N ALA A 68 -0.53 2.92 5.99
CA ALA A 68 0.83 2.44 6.17
C ALA A 68 1.67 3.30 7.15
N GLY A 69 1.13 4.43 7.64
CA GLY A 69 1.83 5.35 8.52
C GLY A 69 2.97 6.13 7.87
N VAL A 70 2.96 6.29 6.54
CA VAL A 70 4.00 7.01 5.80
C VAL A 70 3.42 8.16 4.97
N SER A 71 4.27 9.11 4.60
CA SER A 71 3.86 10.17 3.68
C SER A 71 3.56 9.60 2.29
N LYS A 72 2.67 10.26 1.54
CA LYS A 72 2.38 9.89 0.14
C LYS A 72 3.66 9.83 -0.71
N ALA A 73 4.57 10.80 -0.54
CA ALA A 73 5.84 10.84 -1.26
C ALA A 73 6.74 9.64 -0.92
N SER A 74 6.86 9.28 0.37
CA SER A 74 7.59 8.10 0.82
C SER A 74 7.01 6.82 0.23
N PHE A 75 5.68 6.73 0.14
CA PHE A 75 5.00 5.59 -0.47
C PHE A 75 5.30 5.46 -1.97
N TYR A 76 5.23 6.56 -2.72
CA TYR A 76 5.62 6.57 -4.14
C TYR A 76 7.10 6.22 -4.35
N LYS A 77 7.98 6.71 -3.48
CA LYS A 77 9.40 6.36 -3.50
C LYS A 77 9.59 4.85 -3.29
N ALA A 78 8.91 4.27 -2.30
CA ALA A 78 8.95 2.83 -2.05
C ALA A 78 8.36 2.01 -3.21
N ALA A 79 7.35 2.52 -3.91
CA ALA A 79 6.73 1.83 -5.06
C ALA A 79 7.66 1.76 -6.28
N LYS A 80 8.43 2.83 -6.53
CA LYS A 80 9.29 3.00 -7.72
C LYS A 80 10.78 2.74 -7.48
N SER A 81 11.17 2.33 -6.27
CA SER A 81 12.52 1.84 -5.99
C SER A 81 12.77 0.48 -6.64
#